data_AF-A0A813IGL1-F1
#
_entry.id   AF-A0A813IGL1-F1
#
_cell.length_a   1.000
_cell.length_b   1.000
_cell.length_c   1.000
_cell.angle_alpha   90.00
_cell.angle_beta   90.00
_cell.angle_gamma   90.00
#
_symmetry.space_group_name_H-M   'P 1'
#
loop_
_entity.id
_entity.type
_entity.pdbx_description
1 polymer ?
#
loop_
_entity_poly.entity_id
_entity_poly.type
_entity_poly.pdbx_seq_one_letter_code
_entity_poly.pdbx_strand_id
1 'polypeptide(L)'
;MAQLPEGSCVEWPEDGNMWPIVSMRNVYIFAGAPHTCRAMFERVAKDGRFEGEQQWVSRTLWLDAEEEDVLESLQRTVDSFPLVEIGSYPSTTVPGASDTTDLSRRRRLSITFEAFEEEQVLAARDHLMAACPEGILVLDEESA
;
A
#
# COMPACT_ATOMS: atom_id res chain seq x y z
N MET A 1 -29.64 19.73 -6.05
CA MET A 1 -28.25 19.51 -5.56
C MET A 1 -27.38 19.03 -6.72
N ALA A 2 -27.27 19.81 -7.80
CA ALA A 2 -26.47 19.46 -8.98
C ALA A 2 -25.82 20.73 -9.56
N GLN A 3 -25.41 21.65 -8.67
CA GLN A 3 -24.67 22.84 -9.05
C GLN A 3 -23.20 22.49 -9.05
N LEU A 4 -22.55 22.70 -10.19
CA LEU A 4 -21.11 22.59 -10.32
C LEU A 4 -20.53 24.00 -10.48
N PRO A 5 -19.36 24.27 -9.88
CA PRO A 5 -18.65 25.52 -10.13
C PRO A 5 -18.38 25.70 -11.63
N GLU A 6 -18.39 26.95 -12.10
CA GLU A 6 -17.96 27.28 -13.45
C GLU A 6 -16.52 26.78 -13.70
N GLY A 7 -16.29 26.17 -14.87
CA GLY A 7 -15.01 25.56 -15.22
C GLY A 7 -14.82 24.13 -14.71
N SER A 8 -15.87 23.50 -14.18
CA SER A 8 -15.87 22.07 -13.86
C SER A 8 -16.05 21.23 -15.14
N CYS A 9 -15.29 20.15 -15.25
CA CYS A 9 -15.44 19.11 -16.26
C CYS A 9 -16.21 17.93 -15.66
N VAL A 10 -17.09 17.32 -16.47
CA VAL A 10 -17.86 16.13 -16.08
C VAL A 10 -17.61 15.04 -17.10
N GLU A 11 -16.99 13.96 -16.66
CA GLU A 11 -16.67 12.80 -17.47
C GLU A 11 -17.62 11.66 -17.09
N TRP A 12 -18.50 11.30 -18.03
CA TRP A 12 -19.42 10.18 -17.87
C TRP A 12 -18.75 8.89 -18.32
N PRO A 13 -18.87 7.81 -17.54
CA PRO A 13 -18.23 6.56 -17.90
C PRO A 13 -19.01 5.81 -18.98
N GLU A 14 -18.27 5.15 -19.86
CA GLU A 14 -18.82 4.40 -21.00
C GLU A 14 -19.42 3.04 -20.60
N ASP A 15 -19.09 2.56 -19.40
CA ASP A 15 -19.52 1.27 -18.83
C ASP A 15 -20.98 1.28 -18.31
N GLY A 16 -21.72 2.37 -18.52
CA GLY A 16 -23.09 2.54 -18.05
C GLY A 16 -23.22 2.84 -16.55
N ASN A 17 -22.10 3.06 -15.86
CA ASN A 17 -22.11 3.44 -14.45
C ASN A 17 -22.68 4.86 -14.25
N MET A 18 -23.54 5.03 -13.24
CA MET A 18 -24.21 6.30 -12.96
C MET A 18 -23.33 7.36 -12.27
N TRP A 19 -22.09 7.02 -11.91
CA TRP A 19 -21.18 7.92 -11.18
C TRP A 19 -20.17 8.59 -12.12
N PRO A 20 -20.38 9.86 -12.52
CA PRO A 20 -19.40 10.59 -13.32
C PRO A 20 -18.20 11.02 -12.47
N ILE A 21 -17.08 11.29 -13.13
CA ILE A 21 -15.97 12.01 -12.51
C ILE A 21 -16.23 13.50 -12.70
N VAL A 22 -16.21 14.25 -11.61
CA VAL A 22 -16.23 15.71 -11.66
C VAL A 22 -14.83 16.20 -11.31
N SER A 23 -14.26 17.03 -12.17
CA SER A 23 -12.93 17.60 -11.97
C SER A 23 -12.92 19.12 -12.22
N MET A 24 -12.03 19.81 -11.54
CA MET A 24 -11.76 21.23 -11.78
C MET A 24 -10.26 21.45 -11.57
N ARG A 25 -9.53 21.70 -12.66
CA ARG A 25 -8.07 21.76 -12.66
C ARG A 25 -7.49 20.44 -12.12
N ASN A 26 -6.74 20.48 -11.02
CA ASN A 26 -6.16 19.32 -10.34
C ASN A 26 -7.02 18.80 -9.17
N VAL A 27 -8.27 19.26 -9.04
CA VAL A 27 -9.21 18.79 -8.02
C VAL A 27 -10.16 17.78 -8.64
N TYR A 28 -10.30 16.61 -8.01
CA TYR A 28 -11.18 15.54 -8.43
C TYR A 28 -12.15 15.18 -7.31
N ILE A 29 -13.42 14.96 -7.66
CA ILE A 29 -14.48 14.62 -6.72
C ILE A 29 -14.86 13.16 -6.92
N PHE A 30 -14.77 12.39 -5.84
CA PHE A 30 -15.14 10.98 -5.79
C PHE A 30 -16.32 10.77 -4.84
N ALA A 31 -17.04 9.66 -5.02
CA ALA A 31 -18.08 9.25 -4.10
C ALA A 31 -17.48 8.93 -2.72
N GLY A 32 -18.20 9.25 -1.64
CA GLY A 32 -17.70 9.02 -0.27
C GLY A 32 -17.67 7.55 0.16
N ALA A 33 -18.41 6.67 -0.53
CA ALA A 33 -18.39 5.23 -0.21
C ALA A 33 -17.06 4.61 -0.70
N PRO A 34 -16.27 3.93 0.16
CA PRO A 34 -14.91 3.50 -0.19
C PRO A 34 -14.82 2.62 -1.44
N HIS A 35 -15.74 1.65 -1.59
CA HIS A 35 -15.76 0.76 -2.76
C HIS A 35 -16.06 1.53 -4.06
N THR A 36 -16.98 2.51 -4.01
CA THR A 36 -17.31 3.35 -5.15
C THR A 36 -16.17 4.31 -5.47
N CYS A 37 -15.57 4.94 -4.45
CA CYS A 37 -14.39 5.79 -4.58
C CYS A 37 -13.25 5.06 -5.30
N ARG A 38 -12.95 3.83 -4.84
CA ARG A 38 -11.91 2.98 -5.43
C ARG A 38 -12.20 2.70 -6.91
N ALA A 39 -13.39 2.21 -7.23
CA ALA A 39 -13.77 1.92 -8.63
C ALA A 39 -13.74 3.17 -9.52
N MET A 40 -14.18 4.32 -9.00
CA MET A 40 -14.11 5.59 -9.72
C MET A 40 -12.66 6.01 -9.97
N PHE A 41 -11.80 5.94 -8.94
CA PHE A 41 -10.38 6.29 -9.01
C PHE A 41 -9.62 5.38 -9.99
N GLU A 42 -9.75 4.06 -9.85
CA GLU A 42 -9.11 3.09 -10.73
C GLU A 42 -9.51 3.27 -12.19
N ARG A 43 -10.77 3.66 -12.45
CA ARG A 43 -11.24 3.96 -13.81
C ARG A 43 -10.57 5.20 -14.39
N VAL A 44 -10.49 6.30 -13.62
CA VAL A 44 -9.91 7.56 -14.11
C VAL A 44 -8.38 7.50 -14.19
N ALA A 45 -7.73 6.69 -13.37
CA ALA A 45 -6.29 6.52 -13.39
C ALA A 45 -5.78 5.77 -14.65
N LYS A 46 -6.64 5.03 -15.36
CA LYS A 46 -6.27 4.22 -16.54
C LYS A 46 -5.66 4.99 -17.71
N ASP A 47 -5.92 6.29 -17.81
CA ASP A 47 -5.36 7.12 -18.89
C ASP A 47 -4.01 7.76 -18.51
N GLY A 48 -3.46 7.39 -17.36
CA GLY A 48 -2.16 7.85 -16.89
C GLY A 48 -2.16 9.27 -16.33
N ARG A 49 -3.30 9.95 -16.17
CA ARG A 49 -3.32 11.35 -15.71
C ARG A 49 -2.81 11.59 -14.29
N PHE A 50 -2.69 10.54 -13.48
CA PHE A 50 -2.13 10.57 -12.13
C PHE A 50 -0.72 9.97 -12.05
N GLU A 51 -0.18 9.53 -13.18
CA GLU A 51 1.18 9.01 -13.23
C GLU A 51 2.18 10.17 -13.23
N GLY A 52 3.26 10.00 -12.46
CA GLY A 52 4.41 10.90 -12.46
C GLY A 52 5.55 10.36 -13.32
N GLU A 53 6.62 11.14 -13.47
CA GLU A 53 7.84 10.69 -14.17
C GLU A 53 8.55 9.54 -13.46
N GLN A 54 8.32 9.40 -12.15
CA GLN A 54 8.90 8.36 -11.31
C GLN A 54 7.78 7.56 -10.64
N GLN A 55 7.99 6.25 -10.53
CA GLN A 55 7.07 5.34 -9.86
C GLN A 55 7.51 5.14 -8.42
N TRP A 56 6.59 5.35 -7.47
CA TRP A 56 6.80 4.97 -6.08
C TRP A 56 6.57 3.47 -5.94
N VAL A 57 7.60 2.74 -5.52
CA VAL A 57 7.56 1.28 -5.34
C VAL A 57 7.32 0.99 -3.87
N SER A 58 6.37 0.11 -3.57
CA SER A 58 6.09 -0.39 -2.22
C SER A 58 6.12 -1.91 -2.22
N ARG A 59 6.78 -2.50 -1.22
CA ARG A 59 6.83 -3.95 -0.96
C ARG A 59 6.50 -4.21 0.50
N THR A 60 5.78 -5.29 0.77
CA THR A 60 5.36 -5.64 2.13
C THR A 60 5.86 -7.03 2.51
N LEU A 61 6.51 -7.11 3.68
CA LEU A 61 6.94 -8.35 4.32
C LEU A 61 6.04 -8.67 5.51
N TRP A 62 5.51 -9.88 5.57
CA TRP A 62 4.64 -10.33 6.67
C TRP A 62 5.40 -11.27 7.63
N LEU A 63 5.39 -10.93 8.92
CA LEU A 63 6.11 -11.64 9.98
C LEU A 63 5.13 -12.14 11.06
N ASP A 64 5.36 -13.34 11.59
CA ASP A 64 4.71 -13.92 12.78
C ASP A 64 5.62 -13.71 14.00
N ALA A 65 5.78 -12.44 14.38
CA ALA A 65 6.68 -12.00 15.44
C ALA A 65 6.13 -10.78 16.16
N GLU A 66 6.52 -10.61 17.42
CA GLU A 66 6.30 -9.36 18.11
C GLU A 66 7.32 -8.30 17.67
N GLU A 67 7.00 -7.02 17.86
CA GLU A 67 7.90 -5.93 17.47
C GLU A 67 9.27 -6.04 18.13
N GLU A 68 9.30 -6.51 19.39
CA GLU A 68 10.52 -6.77 20.15
C GLU A 68 11.43 -7.83 19.49
N ASP A 69 10.86 -8.83 18.82
CA ASP A 69 11.61 -9.92 18.18
C ASP A 69 12.42 -9.45 16.97
N VAL A 70 11.96 -8.36 16.32
CA VAL A 70 12.51 -7.87 15.05
C VAL A 70 13.15 -6.49 15.16
N LEU A 71 13.05 -5.84 16.32
CA LEU A 71 13.48 -4.46 16.54
C LEU A 71 14.95 -4.22 16.15
N GLU A 72 15.87 -5.09 16.58
CA GLU A 72 17.30 -4.93 16.28
C GLU A 72 17.57 -5.09 14.77
N SER A 73 17.04 -6.14 14.16
CA SER A 73 17.20 -6.39 12.71
C SER A 73 16.56 -5.28 11.87
N LEU A 74 15.40 -4.76 12.31
CA LEU A 74 14.71 -3.65 11.67
C LEU A 74 15.53 -2.36 11.76
N GLN A 75 16.00 -1.99 12.95
CA GLN A 75 16.82 -0.79 13.13
C GLN A 75 18.09 -0.84 12.28
N ARG A 76 18.78 -1.99 12.24
CA ARG A 76 19.98 -2.16 11.39
C ARG A 76 19.67 -2.03 9.91
N THR A 77 18.49 -2.46 9.48
CA THR A 77 18.03 -2.30 8.10
C THR A 77 17.74 -0.82 7.80
N VAL A 78 17.01 -0.11 8.67
CA VAL A 78 16.79 1.34 8.55
C VAL A 78 18.10 2.11 8.43
N ASP A 79 19.08 1.79 9.27
CA ASP A 79 20.39 2.45 9.26
C ASP A 79 21.18 2.15 7.97
N SER A 80 20.99 0.96 7.38
CA SER A 80 21.71 0.52 6.17
C SER A 80 21.08 1.04 4.87
N PHE A 81 19.78 1.37 4.89
CA PHE A 81 19.01 1.80 3.72
C PHE A 81 18.32 3.16 3.96
N PRO A 82 19.09 4.25 4.14
CA PRO A 82 18.53 5.56 4.53
C PRO A 82 17.66 6.23 3.45
N LEU A 83 17.64 5.70 2.23
CA LEU A 83 16.83 6.20 1.12
C LEU A 83 15.53 5.40 0.93
N VAL A 84 15.30 4.37 1.75
CA VAL A 84 14.08 3.55 1.74
C VAL A 84 13.25 3.92 2.96
N GLU A 85 11.99 4.26 2.74
CA GLU A 85 11.02 4.43 3.82
C GLU A 85 10.59 3.06 4.32
N ILE A 86 10.91 2.77 5.59
CA ILE A 86 10.59 1.50 6.22
C ILE A 86 9.57 1.74 7.34
N GLY A 87 8.41 1.10 7.26
CA GLY A 87 7.34 1.21 8.25
C GLY A 87 7.00 -0.14 8.88
N SER A 88 6.80 -0.18 10.19
CA SER A 88 6.30 -1.35 10.91
C SER A 88 4.85 -1.12 11.36
N TYR A 89 3.96 -2.08 11.06
CA TYR A 89 2.57 -2.00 11.44
C TYR A 89 2.11 -3.32 12.09
N PRO A 90 1.68 -3.30 13.36
CA PRO A 90 1.08 -4.48 13.97
C PRO A 90 -0.28 -4.75 13.34
N SER A 91 -0.48 -5.99 12.90
CA SER A 91 -1.74 -6.44 12.33
C SER A 91 -2.32 -7.62 13.10
N THR A 92 -3.63 -7.56 13.33
CA THR A 92 -4.44 -8.68 13.84
C THR A 92 -5.04 -9.52 12.70
N THR A 93 -4.85 -9.11 11.44
CA THR A 93 -5.46 -9.73 10.26
C THR A 93 -4.44 -9.88 9.14
N VAL A 94 -4.33 -11.08 8.57
CA VAL A 94 -3.49 -11.33 7.38
C VAL A 94 -4.40 -11.44 6.16
N PRO A 95 -4.03 -10.84 5.02
CA PRO A 95 -4.66 -11.15 3.75
C PRO A 95 -4.72 -12.68 3.53
N GLY A 96 -5.92 -13.25 3.40
CA GLY A 96 -6.11 -14.69 3.17
C GLY A 96 -6.23 -15.58 4.41
N ALA A 97 -6.11 -15.06 5.64
CA ALA A 97 -6.40 -15.83 6.85
C ALA A 97 -7.90 -15.76 7.19
N SER A 98 -8.64 -16.85 6.98
CA SER A 98 -10.09 -16.94 7.20
C SER A 98 -10.52 -17.05 8.67
N ASP A 99 -9.59 -17.07 9.62
CA ASP A 99 -9.91 -17.36 11.02
C ASP A 99 -9.09 -16.46 11.96
N THR A 100 -9.75 -15.43 12.50
CA THR A 100 -9.17 -14.44 13.43
C THR A 100 -9.17 -14.93 14.88
N THR A 101 -9.42 -16.21 15.12
CA THR A 101 -9.75 -16.73 16.45
C THR A 101 -8.58 -17.42 17.18
N ASP A 102 -7.42 -17.52 16.54
CA ASP A 102 -6.24 -18.15 17.14
C ASP A 102 -5.35 -17.13 17.87
N LEU A 103 -5.73 -16.81 19.11
CA LEU A 103 -4.97 -15.96 20.04
C LEU A 103 -3.64 -16.59 20.51
N SER A 104 -3.32 -17.81 20.06
CA SER A 104 -2.07 -18.49 20.41
C SER A 104 -0.94 -18.29 19.39
N ARG A 105 -1.24 -17.66 18.24
CA ARG A 105 -0.21 -17.21 17.28
C ARG A 105 0.43 -15.92 17.76
N ARG A 106 1.72 -15.75 17.43
CA ARG A 106 2.44 -14.51 17.72
C ARG A 106 1.72 -13.35 17.03
N ARG A 107 1.87 -12.14 17.58
CA ARG A 107 1.35 -10.93 16.90
C ARG A 107 1.97 -10.90 15.50
N ARG A 108 1.22 -10.48 14.49
CA ARG A 108 1.73 -10.44 13.13
C ARG A 108 2.10 -9.01 12.78
N LEU A 109 3.24 -8.82 12.14
CA LEU A 109 3.72 -7.51 11.69
C LEU A 109 3.69 -7.48 10.16
N SER A 110 3.25 -6.35 9.61
CA SER A 110 3.54 -5.99 8.22
C SER A 110 4.63 -4.92 8.22
N ILE A 111 5.73 -5.21 7.55
CA ILE A 111 6.82 -4.26 7.32
C ILE A 111 6.74 -3.78 5.87
N THR A 112 6.58 -2.48 5.67
CA THR A 112 6.56 -1.87 4.33
C THR A 112 7.93 -1.29 4.00
N PHE A 113 8.34 -1.43 2.75
CA PHE A 113 9.56 -0.85 2.19
C PHE A 113 9.18 -0.03 0.96
N GLU A 114 9.47 1.28 0.99
CA GLU A 114 9.02 2.18 -0.05
C GLU A 114 10.12 3.12 -0.53
N ALA A 115 10.30 3.23 -1.84
CA ALA A 115 11.21 4.19 -2.47
C ALA A 115 10.88 4.34 -3.97
N PHE A 116 11.55 5.30 -4.63
CA PHE A 116 11.52 5.40 -6.10
C PHE A 116 12.44 4.38 -6.79
N GLU A 117 13.43 3.82 -6.09
CA GLU A 117 14.40 2.87 -6.64
C GLU A 117 14.04 1.43 -6.22
N GLU A 118 13.50 0.64 -7.14
CA GLU A 118 13.08 -0.74 -6.86
C GLU A 118 14.22 -1.63 -6.33
N GLU A 119 15.44 -1.47 -6.85
CA GLU A 119 16.61 -2.23 -6.41
C GLU A 119 16.91 -1.99 -4.93
N GLN A 120 16.77 -0.75 -4.45
CA GLN A 120 16.97 -0.42 -3.04
C GLN A 120 15.87 -1.02 -2.15
N VAL A 121 14.63 -1.00 -2.62
CA VAL A 121 13.48 -1.60 -1.91
C VAL A 121 13.68 -3.12 -1.74
N LEU A 122 14.05 -3.81 -2.81
CA LEU A 122 14.30 -5.25 -2.78
C LEU A 122 15.52 -5.59 -1.91
N ALA A 123 16.60 -4.83 -2.02
CA ALA A 123 17.79 -5.02 -1.19
C ALA A 123 17.50 -4.82 0.31
N ALA A 124 16.70 -3.80 0.67
CA ALA A 124 16.30 -3.56 2.06
C ALA A 124 15.42 -4.69 2.61
N ARG A 125 14.46 -5.16 1.81
CA ARG A 125 13.61 -6.31 2.15
C ARG A 125 14.45 -7.56 2.38
N ASP A 126 15.31 -7.91 1.44
CA ASP A 126 16.14 -9.11 1.49
C ASP A 126 17.14 -9.04 2.65
N HIS A 127 17.67 -7.85 2.95
CA HIS A 127 18.51 -7.62 4.12
C HIS A 127 17.75 -7.90 5.43
N LEU A 128 16.52 -7.41 5.57
CA LEU A 128 15.72 -7.71 6.76
C LEU A 128 15.38 -9.20 6.84
N MET A 129 15.00 -9.82 5.71
CA MET A 129 14.71 -11.26 5.66
C MET A 129 15.90 -12.11 6.09
N ALA A 130 17.11 -11.76 5.67
CA ALA A 130 18.33 -12.47 6.05
C ALA A 130 18.73 -12.22 7.52
N ALA A 131 18.33 -11.09 8.11
CA ALA A 131 18.60 -10.73 9.49
C ALA A 131 17.54 -11.25 10.48
N CYS A 132 16.39 -11.70 10.00
CA CYS A 132 15.32 -12.23 10.84
C CYS A 132 15.61 -13.67 11.30
N PRO A 133 15.24 -14.03 12.55
CA PRO A 133 15.33 -15.42 13.02
C PRO A 133 14.50 -16.39 12.16
N GLU A 134 14.99 -17.63 12.00
CA GLU A 134 14.28 -18.67 11.26
C GLU A 134 12.88 -18.95 11.84
N GLY A 135 11.89 -19.11 10.97
CA GLY A 135 10.52 -19.52 11.34
C GLY A 135 9.54 -18.39 11.64
N ILE A 136 9.93 -17.12 11.47
CA ILE A 136 9.06 -15.95 11.68
C ILE A 136 8.41 -15.45 10.37
N LEU A 137 8.94 -15.81 9.21
CA LEU A 137 8.45 -15.34 7.91
C LEU A 137 7.13 -16.02 7.52
N VAL A 138 6.11 -15.23 7.18
CA VAL A 138 4.76 -15.74 6.84
C VAL A 138 4.51 -15.69 5.34
N LEU A 139 4.72 -14.53 4.71
CA LEU A 139 4.48 -14.29 3.28
C LEU A 139 5.39 -13.16 2.77
N ASP A 140 5.88 -13.31 1.54
CA ASP A 140 6.49 -12.26 0.72
C ASP A 140 5.48 -11.95 -0.39
N GLU A 141 4.72 -10.85 -0.25
CA GLU A 141 3.80 -10.44 -1.30
C GLU A 141 4.55 -9.52 -2.28
N GLU A 142 4.81 -10.04 -3.48
CA GLU A 142 5.16 -9.22 -4.65
C GLU A 142 3.95 -8.34 -4.96
N SER A 143 3.98 -7.08 -4.52
CA SER A 143 2.94 -6.11 -4.84
C SER A 143 3.04 -5.75 -6.32
N ALA A 144 2.20 -6.38 -7.14
CA ALA A 144 1.98 -6.06 -8.56
C ALA A 144 1.18 -4.76 -8.75
#